data_AF-A0A145WJT1-F1
#
_entry.id   AF-A0A145WJT1-F1
#
_cell.length_a   1.000
_cell.length_b   1.000
_cell.length_c   1.000
_cell.angle_alpha   90.00
_cell.angle_beta   90.00
_cell.angle_gamma   90.00
#
_symmetry.space_group_name_H-M   'P 1'
#
loop_
_entity.id
_entity.type
_entity.pdbx_description
1 polymer ?
#
loop_
_entity_poly.entity_id
_entity_poly.type
_entity_poly.pdbx_seq_one_letter_code
_entity_poly.pdbx_strand_id
1 'polypeptide(L)'
;MNKIVSILLFFIASSALAAEKCDYKVQFDDTIPANVSFIKLGKSKSYTKFVVKPDYFETTIQDCAFKNNKYYILSSSITHPATTLAQSILVVSIFDKFGSLNEHKFINKKWTCEIDDGFYKKNNKLEVLYSCADKSENLKYNKYAVEVK
;
A
#
# COMPACT_ATOMS: atom_id res chain seq x y z
N MET A 1 6.97 23.25 62.77
CA MET A 1 7.92 23.20 61.64
C MET A 1 7.34 22.28 60.58
N ASN A 2 6.63 22.85 59.60
CA ASN A 2 5.98 22.11 58.51
C ASN A 2 7.00 21.73 57.45
N LYS A 3 7.15 20.44 57.14
CA LYS A 3 7.81 19.98 55.92
C LYS A 3 6.74 19.61 54.91
N ILE A 4 6.48 20.52 53.97
CA ILE A 4 5.70 20.23 52.77
C ILE A 4 6.65 19.52 51.81
N VAL A 5 6.39 18.22 51.58
CA VAL A 5 7.08 17.43 50.57
C VAL A 5 6.39 17.72 49.23
N SER A 6 7.04 18.52 48.38
CA SER A 6 6.63 18.67 46.97
C SER A 6 6.90 17.36 46.23
N ILE A 7 5.85 16.57 46.01
CA ILE A 7 5.87 15.45 45.07
C ILE A 7 5.75 16.05 43.68
N LEU A 8 6.88 16.13 42.96
CA LEU A 8 6.91 16.40 41.53
C LEU A 8 6.16 15.25 40.82
N LEU A 9 4.92 15.50 40.39
CA LEU A 9 4.24 14.63 39.44
C LEU A 9 4.95 14.75 38.09
N PHE A 10 5.85 13.80 37.82
CA PHE A 10 6.28 13.51 36.46
C PHE A 10 5.06 12.98 35.69
N PHE A 11 4.37 13.86 34.99
CA PHE A 11 3.53 13.46 33.86
C PHE A 11 4.46 12.87 32.79
N ILE A 12 4.73 11.58 32.89
CA ILE A 12 5.14 10.81 31.73
C ILE A 12 3.90 10.82 30.86
N ALA A 13 3.80 11.80 29.95
CA ALA A 13 2.97 11.67 28.78
C ALA A 13 3.49 10.42 28.06
N SER A 14 2.91 9.27 28.38
CA SER A 14 2.94 8.12 27.50
C SER A 14 2.27 8.62 26.22
N SER A 15 3.07 9.17 25.33
CA SER A 15 2.77 9.23 23.92
C SER A 15 2.54 7.77 23.55
N ALA A 16 1.28 7.34 23.68
CA ALA A 16 0.82 6.09 23.13
C ALA A 16 1.33 6.10 21.70
N LEU A 17 2.37 5.28 21.46
CA LEU A 17 2.98 5.08 20.17
C LEU A 17 1.82 4.64 19.30
N ALA A 18 1.24 5.59 18.57
CA ALA A 18 -0.04 5.41 17.92
C ALA A 18 0.19 4.33 16.89
N ALA A 19 -0.19 3.09 17.23
CA ALA A 19 0.23 1.89 16.53
C ALA A 19 0.29 2.16 15.02
N GLU A 20 1.52 2.21 14.50
CA GLU A 20 1.85 2.67 13.16
C GLU A 20 1.25 1.66 12.17
N LYS A 21 -0.03 1.86 11.88
CA LYS A 21 -0.88 1.00 11.06
C LYS A 21 -1.38 1.84 9.90
N CYS A 22 -1.33 1.27 8.70
CA CYS A 22 -2.06 1.79 7.55
C CYS A 22 -3.42 1.09 7.47
N ASP A 23 -4.39 1.78 6.89
CA ASP A 23 -5.71 1.24 6.62
C ASP A 23 -6.18 1.74 5.26
N TYR A 24 -6.96 0.95 4.53
CA TYR A 24 -7.41 1.31 3.18
C TYR A 24 -8.86 0.90 2.94
N LYS A 25 -9.48 1.55 1.98
CA LYS A 25 -10.82 1.25 1.50
C LYS A 25 -10.83 1.28 -0.01
N VAL A 26 -11.59 0.37 -0.59
CA VAL A 26 -11.86 0.32 -2.02
C VAL A 26 -13.37 0.45 -2.18
N GLN A 27 -13.80 1.36 -3.05
CA GLN A 27 -15.21 1.57 -3.37
C GLN A 27 -15.37 1.68 -4.88
N PHE A 28 -16.46 1.14 -5.40
CA PHE A 28 -16.82 1.35 -6.80
C PHE A 28 -17.39 2.76 -7.00
N ASP A 29 -16.98 3.46 -8.04
CA ASP A 29 -17.50 4.78 -8.41
C ASP A 29 -18.26 4.66 -9.74
N ASP A 30 -19.58 4.77 -9.72
CA ASP A 30 -20.40 4.62 -10.93
C ASP A 30 -20.18 5.77 -11.94
N THR A 31 -19.60 6.90 -11.52
CA THR A 31 -19.32 8.04 -12.41
C THR A 31 -18.07 7.82 -13.26
N ILE A 32 -17.16 6.96 -12.79
CA ILE A 32 -15.97 6.50 -13.48
C ILE A 32 -15.93 4.99 -13.23
N PRO A 33 -16.57 4.15 -14.07
CA PRO A 33 -16.98 2.78 -13.76
C PRO A 33 -15.77 1.86 -13.46
N ALA A 34 -15.22 2.03 -12.27
CA ALA A 34 -13.92 1.57 -11.82
C ALA A 34 -13.86 1.64 -10.28
N ASN A 35 -12.95 0.87 -9.70
CA ASN A 35 -12.67 0.98 -8.29
C ASN A 35 -11.84 2.23 -7.97
N VAL A 36 -12.18 2.90 -6.88
CA VAL A 36 -11.41 4.02 -6.32
C VAL A 36 -10.90 3.62 -4.95
N SER A 37 -9.59 3.76 -4.77
CA SER A 37 -8.92 3.44 -3.52
C SER A 37 -8.67 4.67 -2.66
N PHE A 38 -8.79 4.48 -1.36
CA PHE A 38 -8.46 5.45 -0.33
C PHE A 38 -7.52 4.83 0.69
N ILE A 39 -6.51 5.58 1.12
CA ILE A 39 -5.51 5.14 2.09
C ILE A 39 -5.50 6.07 3.30
N LYS A 40 -5.25 5.51 4.48
CA LYS A 40 -5.01 6.22 5.72
C LYS A 40 -3.69 5.73 6.31
N LEU A 41 -2.70 6.63 6.36
CA LEU A 41 -1.34 6.33 6.85
C LEU A 41 -1.19 6.78 8.31
N GLY A 42 -1.39 5.86 9.25
CA GLY A 42 -1.37 6.15 10.69
C GLY A 42 -2.76 6.50 11.26
N LYS A 43 -2.97 6.19 12.55
CA LYS A 43 -4.29 6.27 13.20
C LYS A 43 -4.91 7.68 13.22
N SER A 44 -4.09 8.73 13.30
CA SER A 44 -4.56 10.13 13.41
C SER A 44 -4.84 10.81 12.07
N LYS A 45 -4.52 10.17 10.93
CA LYS A 45 -4.73 10.77 9.61
C LYS A 45 -6.14 10.49 9.07
N SER A 46 -6.58 11.30 8.11
CA SER A 46 -7.79 11.05 7.32
C SER A 46 -7.50 10.08 6.16
N TYR A 47 -8.56 9.51 5.59
CA TYR A 47 -8.44 8.82 4.30
C TYR A 47 -8.20 9.83 3.19
N THR A 48 -7.26 9.53 2.31
CA THR A 48 -6.97 10.29 1.10
C THR A 48 -7.10 9.39 -0.12
N LYS A 49 -7.55 9.94 -1.25
CA LYS A 49 -7.60 9.19 -2.52
C LYS A 49 -6.18 8.76 -2.89
N PHE A 50 -6.02 7.49 -3.22
CA PHE A 50 -4.74 6.91 -3.62
C PHE A 50 -4.70 6.74 -5.14
N VAL A 51 -3.66 7.31 -5.75
CA VAL A 51 -3.43 7.26 -7.19
C VAL A 51 -1.94 7.02 -7.41
N VAL A 52 -1.59 6.08 -8.28
CA VAL A 52 -0.18 5.86 -8.67
C VAL A 52 0.20 6.80 -9.81
N LYS A 53 -0.62 6.85 -10.87
CA LYS A 53 -0.49 7.84 -11.93
C LYS A 53 -1.87 8.38 -12.35
N PRO A 54 -1.97 9.67 -12.72
CA PRO A 54 -3.24 10.26 -13.12
C PRO A 54 -3.85 9.67 -14.40
N ASP A 55 -3.03 9.09 -15.28
CA ASP A 55 -3.44 8.53 -16.57
C ASP A 55 -3.85 7.05 -16.51
N TYR A 56 -3.72 6.40 -15.36
CA TYR A 56 -4.25 5.05 -15.15
C TYR A 56 -5.76 5.11 -14.96
N PHE A 57 -6.46 4.20 -15.62
CA PHE A 57 -7.92 4.10 -15.54
C PHE A 57 -8.37 3.72 -14.12
N GLU A 58 -7.71 2.72 -13.52
CA GLU A 58 -8.04 2.24 -12.17
C GLU A 58 -6.76 2.03 -11.35
N THR A 59 -6.81 2.31 -10.05
CA THR A 59 -5.81 1.88 -9.07
C THR A 59 -6.50 1.33 -7.84
N THR A 60 -6.27 0.04 -7.59
CA THR A 60 -6.86 -0.73 -6.49
C THR A 60 -5.79 -1.11 -5.48
N ILE A 61 -5.92 -0.63 -4.24
CA ILE A 61 -5.06 -1.07 -3.13
C ILE A 61 -5.48 -2.49 -2.75
N GLN A 62 -4.49 -3.38 -2.71
CA GLN A 62 -4.69 -4.79 -2.37
C GLN A 62 -4.26 -5.08 -0.93
N ASP A 63 -3.20 -4.43 -0.46
CA ASP A 63 -2.74 -4.54 0.93
C ASP A 63 -1.86 -3.35 1.33
N CYS A 64 -1.64 -3.20 2.64
CA CYS A 64 -0.76 -2.19 3.19
C CYS A 64 0.01 -2.73 4.40
N ALA A 65 1.28 -2.32 4.55
CA ALA A 65 2.11 -2.68 5.68
C ALA A 65 2.93 -1.50 6.18
N PHE A 66 3.20 -1.48 7.49
CA PHE A 66 4.19 -0.58 8.08
C PHE A 66 5.40 -1.38 8.56
N LYS A 67 6.60 -0.96 8.17
CA LYS A 67 7.85 -1.62 8.51
C LYS A 67 9.00 -0.63 8.41
N ASN A 68 9.98 -0.70 9.33
CA ASN A 68 11.20 0.12 9.29
C ASN A 68 10.93 1.63 9.10
N ASN A 69 9.95 2.18 9.80
CA ASN A 69 9.53 3.59 9.70
C ASN A 69 9.04 4.02 8.31
N LYS A 70 8.52 3.08 7.52
CA LYS A 70 7.94 3.33 6.20
C LYS A 70 6.60 2.61 6.05
N TYR A 71 5.68 3.23 5.30
CA TYR A 71 4.48 2.55 4.83
C TYR A 71 4.74 2.00 3.43
N TYR A 72 4.29 0.78 3.20
CA TYR A 72 4.34 0.09 1.92
C TYR A 72 2.90 -0.20 1.50
N ILE A 73 2.51 0.29 0.33
CA ILE A 73 1.16 0.09 -0.22
C ILE A 73 1.30 -0.78 -1.46
N LEU A 74 0.68 -1.96 -1.43
CA LEU A 74 0.60 -2.85 -2.59
C LEU A 74 -0.68 -2.53 -3.35
N SER A 75 -0.55 -2.27 -4.64
CA SER A 75 -1.68 -1.93 -5.51
C SER A 75 -1.55 -2.56 -6.89
N SER A 76 -2.70 -2.80 -7.50
CA SER A 76 -2.85 -3.16 -8.91
C SER A 76 -3.48 -1.98 -9.65
N SER A 77 -2.93 -1.61 -10.80
CA SER A 77 -3.46 -0.55 -11.65
C SER A 77 -3.84 -1.11 -13.01
N ILE A 78 -4.93 -0.61 -13.58
CA ILE A 78 -5.37 -0.93 -14.94
C ILE A 78 -5.16 0.31 -15.80
N THR A 79 -4.45 0.16 -16.92
CA THR A 79 -4.11 1.30 -17.80
C THR A 79 -5.26 1.74 -18.70
N HIS A 80 -6.19 0.85 -19.03
CA HIS A 80 -7.27 1.11 -19.98
C HIS A 80 -8.51 0.27 -19.64
N PRO A 81 -9.75 0.81 -19.77
CA PRO A 81 -10.97 0.07 -19.43
C PRO A 81 -11.25 -1.13 -20.34
N ALA A 82 -10.93 -1.03 -21.63
CA ALA A 82 -11.11 -2.13 -22.56
C ALA A 82 -10.10 -3.26 -22.30
N THR A 83 -10.60 -4.44 -21.93
CA THR A 83 -9.79 -5.63 -21.54
C THR A 83 -8.74 -6.03 -22.57
N THR A 84 -9.01 -5.83 -23.87
CA THR A 84 -8.08 -6.15 -24.97
C THR A 84 -6.85 -5.24 -25.02
N LEU A 85 -6.94 -4.06 -24.42
CA LEU A 85 -5.88 -3.05 -24.35
C LEU A 85 -5.32 -2.90 -22.93
N ALA A 86 -6.03 -3.45 -21.95
CA ALA A 86 -5.69 -3.34 -20.55
C ALA A 86 -4.34 -4.01 -20.25
N GLN A 87 -3.53 -3.31 -19.46
CA GLN A 87 -2.36 -3.85 -18.80
C GLN A 87 -2.58 -3.76 -17.29
N SER A 88 -2.50 -4.90 -16.58
CA SER A 88 -2.48 -4.89 -15.12
C SER A 88 -1.06 -4.66 -14.61
N ILE A 89 -0.86 -3.57 -13.88
CA ILE A 89 0.42 -3.12 -13.36
C ILE A 89 0.41 -3.23 -11.83
N LEU A 90 1.38 -3.95 -11.28
CA LEU A 90 1.60 -4.09 -9.86
C LEU A 90 2.63 -3.07 -9.37
N VAL A 91 2.26 -2.34 -8.34
CA VAL A 91 3.03 -1.22 -7.81
C VAL A 91 3.10 -1.32 -6.31
N VAL A 92 4.32 -1.20 -5.78
CA VAL A 92 4.56 -0.94 -4.37
C VAL A 92 4.88 0.55 -4.21
N SER A 93 3.98 1.29 -3.57
CA SER A 93 4.21 2.69 -3.22
C SER A 93 4.79 2.78 -1.81
N ILE A 94 5.90 3.50 -1.67
CA ILE A 94 6.64 3.62 -0.42
C ILE A 94 6.48 5.04 0.11
N PHE A 95 5.95 5.17 1.31
CA PHE A 95 5.82 6.45 2.01
C PHE A 95 6.73 6.45 3.24
N ASP A 96 7.24 7.62 3.60
CA ASP A 96 7.87 7.80 4.91
C ASP A 96 6.86 7.68 6.06
N LYS A 97 7.34 7.64 7.30
CA LYS A 97 6.48 7.58 8.51
C LYS A 97 5.51 8.76 8.66
N PHE A 98 5.72 9.87 7.95
CA PHE A 98 4.87 11.05 7.99
C PHE A 98 3.76 11.04 6.93
N GLY A 99 3.84 10.10 5.98
CA GLY A 99 2.89 9.92 4.88
C GLY A 99 3.30 10.65 3.59
N SER A 100 4.56 11.07 3.48
CA SER A 100 5.11 11.62 2.23
C SER A 100 5.53 10.48 1.31
N LEU A 101 5.12 10.53 0.05
CA LEU A 101 5.53 9.54 -0.95
C LEU A 101 7.03 9.68 -1.22
N ASN A 102 7.77 8.58 -1.07
CA ASN A 102 9.17 8.50 -1.47
C ASN A 102 9.28 8.05 -2.92
N GLU A 103 8.67 6.90 -3.26
CA GLU A 103 8.74 6.33 -4.61
C GLU A 103 7.61 5.35 -4.90
N HIS A 104 7.41 5.11 -6.20
CA HIS A 104 6.62 4.00 -6.72
C HIS A 104 7.56 2.96 -7.35
N LYS A 105 7.49 1.72 -6.87
CA LYS A 105 8.26 0.60 -7.41
C LYS A 105 7.36 -0.32 -8.20
N PHE A 106 7.53 -0.31 -9.52
CA PHE A 106 6.82 -1.19 -10.45
C PHE A 106 7.47 -2.57 -10.43
N ILE A 107 6.69 -3.62 -10.14
CA ILE A 107 7.23 -4.98 -9.97
C ILE A 107 6.85 -5.94 -11.10
N ASN A 108 6.12 -5.47 -12.12
CA ASN A 108 5.79 -6.27 -13.29
C ASN A 108 7.03 -6.89 -13.92
N LYS A 109 6.96 -8.20 -14.18
CA LYS A 109 7.98 -8.92 -14.97
C LYS A 109 7.56 -9.14 -16.40
N LYS A 110 6.25 -9.20 -16.66
CA LYS A 110 5.63 -9.38 -17.99
C LYS A 110 4.54 -8.35 -18.20
N TRP A 111 3.81 -8.49 -19.30
CA TRP A 111 2.77 -7.54 -19.74
C TRP A 111 1.74 -7.30 -18.63
N THR A 112 0.98 -8.33 -18.27
CA THR A 112 -0.05 -8.24 -17.24
C THR A 112 0.36 -9.06 -16.04
N CYS A 113 0.09 -8.55 -14.84
CA CYS A 113 0.40 -9.23 -13.59
C CYS A 113 -0.76 -9.12 -12.61
N GLU A 114 -0.93 -10.16 -11.80
CA GLU A 114 -1.94 -10.28 -10.76
C GLU A 114 -1.26 -10.61 -9.44
N ILE A 115 -1.80 -10.05 -8.36
CA ILE A 115 -1.31 -10.30 -7.01
C ILE A 115 -1.93 -11.62 -6.55
N ASP A 116 -1.07 -12.58 -6.18
CA ASP A 116 -1.54 -13.90 -5.73
C ASP A 116 -2.11 -13.80 -4.30
N ASP A 117 -1.47 -12.97 -3.46
CA ASP A 117 -1.84 -12.68 -2.08
C ASP A 117 -1.28 -11.30 -1.68
N GLY A 118 -1.75 -10.72 -0.58
CA GLY A 118 -1.22 -9.48 -0.01
C GLY A 118 0.25 -9.57 0.39
N PHE A 119 0.71 -8.65 1.23
CA PHE A 119 2.09 -8.69 1.70
C PHE A 119 2.35 -9.94 2.54
N TYR A 120 3.30 -10.75 2.06
CA TYR A 120 3.77 -11.92 2.77
C TYR A 120 4.94 -11.55 3.68
N LYS A 121 4.85 -11.90 4.98
CA LYS A 121 5.91 -11.65 5.97
C LYS A 121 6.65 -12.94 6.27
N LYS A 122 7.93 -13.02 5.89
CA LYS A 122 8.79 -14.18 6.17
C LYS A 122 10.18 -13.73 6.57
N ASN A 123 10.72 -14.26 7.68
CA ASN A 123 12.09 -13.98 8.14
C ASN A 123 12.42 -12.47 8.20
N ASN A 124 11.53 -11.65 8.78
CA ASN A 124 11.61 -10.18 8.80
C ASN A 124 11.66 -9.49 7.43
N LYS A 125 11.38 -10.21 6.33
CA LYS A 125 11.20 -9.66 4.99
C LYS A 125 9.73 -9.39 4.72
N LEU A 126 9.49 -8.40 3.87
CA LEU A 126 8.17 -8.10 3.32
C LEU A 126 8.25 -8.46 1.84
N GLU A 127 7.48 -9.43 1.41
CA GLU A 127 7.52 -9.97 0.05
C GLU A 127 6.16 -9.82 -0.61
N VAL A 128 6.16 -9.76 -1.95
CA VAL A 128 4.95 -9.83 -2.76
C VAL A 128 5.06 -11.06 -3.64
N LEU A 129 4.04 -11.91 -3.57
CA LEU A 129 3.85 -13.04 -4.48
C LEU A 129 2.86 -12.63 -5.55
N TYR A 130 3.24 -12.81 -6.80
CA TYR A 130 2.45 -12.36 -7.93
C TYR A 130 2.71 -13.23 -9.14
N SER A 131 1.72 -13.28 -10.02
CA SER A 131 1.78 -14.04 -11.26
C SER A 131 1.71 -13.09 -12.44
N CYS A 132 2.46 -13.36 -13.51
CA CYS A 132 2.40 -12.55 -14.73
C CYS A 132 2.29 -13.38 -16.00
N ALA A 133 1.60 -12.81 -17.00
CA ALA A 133 1.45 -13.37 -18.34
C ALA A 133 2.00 -12.41 -19.42
N ASP A 134 2.48 -12.99 -20.52
CA ASP A 134 2.88 -12.25 -21.72
C ASP A 134 1.64 -11.79 -22.51
N LYS A 135 1.78 -10.70 -23.27
CA LYS A 135 0.69 -10.15 -24.09
C LYS A 135 0.15 -11.16 -25.12
N SER A 136 1.00 -12.06 -25.61
CA SER A 136 0.67 -13.08 -26.60
C SER A 136 0.13 -14.38 -25.99
N GLU A 137 0.29 -14.58 -24.68
CA GLU A 137 -0.05 -15.82 -23.98
C GLU A 137 -1.11 -15.54 -22.91
N ASN A 138 -2.33 -15.19 -23.36
CA ASN A 138 -3.44 -14.69 -22.54
C ASN A 138 -3.85 -15.55 -21.32
N LEU A 139 -3.27 -16.74 -21.11
CA LEU A 139 -3.68 -17.68 -20.06
C LEU A 139 -2.50 -18.36 -19.34
N LYS A 140 -1.24 -18.07 -19.68
CA LYS A 140 -0.08 -18.72 -19.03
C LYS A 140 0.62 -17.77 -18.07
N TYR A 141 0.22 -17.88 -16.81
CA TYR A 141 0.77 -17.09 -15.73
C TYR A 141 1.98 -17.78 -15.09
N ASN A 142 3.12 -17.09 -15.06
CA ASN A 142 4.31 -17.53 -14.35
C ASN A 142 4.37 -16.84 -12.99
N LYS A 143 4.75 -17.58 -11.95
CA LYS A 143 4.84 -17.08 -10.57
C LYS A 143 6.16 -16.38 -10.29
N TYR A 144 6.09 -15.31 -9.53
CA TYR A 144 7.22 -14.51 -9.10
C TYR A 144 7.10 -14.13 -7.62
N ALA A 145 8.25 -13.87 -7.02
CA ALA A 145 8.36 -13.31 -5.68
C ALA A 145 9.33 -12.13 -5.71
N VAL A 146 9.01 -11.06 -4.99
CA VAL A 146 9.92 -9.92 -4.85
C VAL A 146 9.94 -9.44 -3.41
N GLU A 147 11.14 -9.25 -2.88
CA GLU A 147 11.34 -8.59 -1.60
C GLU A 147 11.23 -7.07 -1.76
N VAL A 148 10.42 -6.47 -0.90
CA VAL A 148 10.23 -5.03 -0.79
C VAL A 148 11.23 -4.48 0.23
N LYS A 149 12.06 -3.53 -0.20
CA LYS A 149 13.11 -2.88 0.57
C LYS A 149 12.90 -1.37 0.49
#